data_AF-A0ABD5ZIZ5-F1
#
_entry.id   AF-A0ABD5ZIZ5-F1
#
_cell.length_a   1.000
_cell.length_b   1.000
_cell.length_c   1.000
_cell.angle_alpha   90.00
_cell.angle_beta   90.00
_cell.angle_gamma   90.00
#
_symmetry.space_group_name_H-M   'P 1'
#
loop_
_entity.id
_entity.type
_entity.pdbx_description
1 polymer ?
#
loop_
_entity_poly.entity_id
_entity_poly.type
_entity_poly.pdbx_seq_one_letter_code
_entity_poly.pdbx_strand_id
1 'polypeptide(L)'
;MLVALPTESSYHTVGDINLMSPPLAAIEAKGKTSNSAAISEAISQAHRHFEEVNISIAAVPKSDIERWHKQLASDLNVGLLGVESDGTVTVEETPRIAAAAAVPIGDRIRYNAQIGTPELTKLTKNSPKNPLGYAVCVAADGETDALCEEYVISSVADCRLDARSLGLIVDGVDGGKLTPLGQTVVHALIDAYGSLIEVLEVVKRLRRKAKPLIQMEPILGLMARWVVLEYPGTRELIDVINHLMEITETEPSLELVAKELASRSPDLAVELFVNQRKMSTEFSDGEVFDSDGDIRPSIFEEKSIYHTNTIFQYKAFLVNAGILTEYGVDSQEKLNPKTEMWALRSPQYSWRQFD
;
A
#
# COMPACT_ATOMS: atom_id res chain seq x y z
N MET A 1 13.57 -2.37 -6.16
CA MET A 1 13.60 -1.01 -5.64
C MET A 1 14.75 -0.92 -4.65
N LEU A 2 15.83 -0.23 -5.00
CA LEU A 2 16.95 0.03 -4.09
C LEU A 2 16.60 1.29 -3.30
N VAL A 3 16.25 1.13 -2.03
CA VAL A 3 16.02 2.26 -1.13
C VAL A 3 17.32 2.51 -0.38
N ALA A 4 18.07 3.51 -0.81
CA ALA A 4 19.16 4.08 -0.04
C ALA A 4 18.64 5.35 0.64
N LEU A 5 18.87 5.49 1.94
CA LEU A 5 18.64 6.77 2.61
C LEU A 5 19.55 7.82 1.95
N PRO A 6 19.02 8.98 1.52
CA PRO A 6 19.85 10.02 0.95
C PRO A 6 20.85 10.50 2.00
N THR A 7 22.12 10.59 1.62
CA THR A 7 23.15 11.27 2.41
C THR A 7 22.88 12.78 2.40
N GLU A 8 23.19 13.50 3.48
CA GLU A 8 22.97 14.97 3.58
C GLU A 8 23.60 15.77 2.42
N SER A 9 24.63 15.22 1.76
CA SER A 9 25.26 15.81 0.58
C SER A 9 24.42 15.72 -0.71
N SER A 10 23.27 15.04 -0.70
CA SER A 10 22.47 14.74 -1.91
C SER A 10 21.39 15.79 -2.21
N TYR A 11 21.22 16.81 -1.36
CA TYR A 11 20.23 17.87 -1.55
C TYR A 11 20.64 19.17 -0.84
N HIS A 12 20.08 20.31 -1.26
CA HIS A 12 20.21 21.58 -0.54
C HIS A 12 18.94 21.90 0.25
N THR A 13 19.08 22.21 1.54
CA THR A 13 18.04 22.82 2.35
C THR A 13 18.13 24.34 2.23
N VAL A 14 17.01 25.01 1.99
CA VAL A 14 16.92 26.47 2.06
C VAL A 14 16.13 26.81 3.32
N GLY A 15 16.82 27.21 4.39
CA GLY A 15 16.25 27.48 5.71
C GLY A 15 16.27 26.27 6.66
N ASP A 16 15.79 26.48 7.89
CA ASP A 16 15.61 25.44 8.91
C ASP A 16 14.40 24.56 8.56
N ILE A 17 14.57 23.66 7.60
CA ILE A 17 13.56 22.64 7.28
C ILE A 17 13.71 21.52 8.30
N ASN A 18 12.84 21.51 9.31
CA ASN A 18 12.76 20.41 10.27
C ASN A 18 12.06 19.20 9.61
N LEU A 19 12.83 18.36 8.93
CA LEU A 19 12.35 17.14 8.32
C LEU A 19 12.07 16.10 9.42
N MET A 20 10.80 15.93 9.80
CA MET A 20 10.35 14.87 10.72
C MET A 20 10.56 13.45 10.14
N SER A 21 10.92 13.32 8.85
CA SER A 21 11.19 12.06 8.14
C SER A 21 12.11 12.28 6.94
N PRO A 22 12.83 11.25 6.44
CA PRO A 22 13.69 11.37 5.27
C PRO A 22 12.93 11.89 4.03
N PRO A 23 13.55 12.73 3.19
CA PRO A 23 12.88 13.30 2.03
C PRO A 23 12.56 12.22 1.00
N LEU A 24 11.31 12.22 0.51
CA LEU A 24 10.85 11.34 -0.56
C LEU A 24 11.20 11.94 -1.93
N ALA A 25 11.71 11.12 -2.84
CA ALA A 25 12.02 11.55 -4.20
C ALA A 25 11.21 10.78 -5.26
N ALA A 26 10.68 11.51 -6.25
CA ALA A 26 10.18 10.93 -7.50
C ALA A 26 11.25 11.08 -8.59
N ILE A 27 11.47 10.02 -9.38
CA ILE A 27 12.44 10.02 -10.48
C ILE A 27 11.70 9.68 -11.78
N GLU A 28 11.55 10.67 -12.66
CA GLU A 28 11.05 10.47 -14.03
C GLU A 28 12.22 10.12 -14.95
N ALA A 29 12.25 8.90 -15.48
CA ALA A 29 13.33 8.42 -16.33
C ALA A 29 12.91 8.39 -17.80
N LYS A 30 13.70 9.03 -18.68
CA LYS A 30 13.52 8.94 -20.15
C LYS A 30 14.76 8.37 -20.81
N GLY A 31 14.53 7.48 -21.78
CA GLY A 31 15.56 6.94 -22.67
C GLY A 31 15.45 7.47 -24.10
N LYS A 32 16.39 7.07 -24.96
CA LYS A 32 16.30 7.34 -26.41
C LYS A 32 15.36 6.34 -27.06
N THR A 33 14.22 6.82 -27.57
CA THR A 33 13.36 6.06 -28.49
C THR A 33 13.55 6.51 -29.95
N SER A 34 14.25 7.64 -30.18
CA SER A 34 14.61 8.23 -31.48
C SER A 34 15.93 9.03 -31.37
N ASN A 35 16.28 9.86 -32.38
CA ASN A 35 17.54 10.64 -32.44
C ASN A 35 17.74 11.67 -31.30
N SER A 36 16.75 11.90 -30.44
CA SER A 36 16.88 12.76 -29.25
C SER A 36 15.99 12.26 -28.11
N ALA A 37 16.46 12.34 -26.87
CA ALA A 37 15.62 12.13 -25.69
C ALA A 37 14.69 13.34 -25.46
N ALA A 38 13.45 13.08 -25.03
CA ALA A 38 12.46 14.12 -24.69
C ALA A 38 12.74 14.72 -23.29
N ILE A 39 13.86 15.42 -23.14
CA ILE A 39 14.36 15.89 -21.84
C ILE A 39 13.44 16.93 -21.21
N SER A 40 12.95 17.91 -21.97
CA SER A 40 12.04 18.93 -21.43
C SER A 40 10.74 18.31 -20.91
N GLU A 41 10.25 17.29 -21.61
CA GLU A 41 9.06 16.54 -21.18
C GLU A 41 9.32 15.80 -19.88
N ALA A 42 10.49 15.15 -19.74
CA ALA A 42 10.90 14.51 -18.48
C ALA A 42 10.92 15.51 -17.32
N ILE A 43 11.48 16.70 -17.54
CA ILE A 43 11.54 17.76 -16.51
C ILE A 43 10.13 18.24 -16.15
N SER A 44 9.27 18.48 -17.13
CA SER A 44 7.88 18.90 -16.87
C SER A 44 7.05 17.81 -16.18
N GLN A 45 7.24 16.53 -16.51
CA GLN A 45 6.57 15.41 -15.85
C GLN A 45 7.07 15.22 -14.42
N ALA A 46 8.39 15.27 -14.20
CA ALA A 46 8.97 15.26 -12.85
C ALA A 46 8.41 16.40 -11.99
N HIS A 47 8.22 17.59 -12.57
CA HIS A 47 7.65 18.72 -11.85
C HIS A 47 6.21 18.48 -11.37
N ARG A 48 5.38 17.70 -12.09
CA ARG A 48 4.01 17.41 -11.64
C ARG A 48 3.95 16.63 -10.33
N HIS A 49 4.99 15.84 -10.03
CA HIS A 49 5.07 15.11 -8.76
C HIS A 49 5.37 16.00 -7.55
N PHE A 50 5.63 17.31 -7.71
CA PHE A 50 5.94 18.20 -6.58
C PHE A 50 4.85 18.27 -5.51
N GLU A 51 3.60 17.98 -5.86
CA GLU A 51 2.50 17.94 -4.90
C GLU A 51 2.52 16.68 -4.02
N GLU A 52 3.30 15.66 -4.40
CA GLU A 52 3.30 14.33 -3.79
C GLU A 52 4.63 13.97 -3.09
N VAL A 53 5.74 14.61 -3.49
CA VAL A 53 7.10 14.27 -3.00
C VAL A 53 7.90 15.49 -2.55
N ASN A 54 8.97 15.27 -1.78
CA ASN A 54 9.86 16.34 -1.31
C ASN A 54 10.89 16.76 -2.37
N ILE A 55 11.21 15.86 -3.30
CA ILE A 55 12.25 16.01 -4.31
C ILE A 55 11.76 15.43 -5.65
N SER A 56 11.70 16.23 -6.70
CA SER A 56 11.45 15.74 -8.06
C SER A 56 12.73 15.69 -8.86
N ILE A 57 12.98 14.59 -9.58
CA ILE A 57 14.19 14.36 -10.36
C ILE A 57 13.81 13.87 -11.77
N ALA A 58 14.50 14.38 -12.79
CA ALA A 58 14.50 13.81 -14.13
C ALA A 58 15.84 13.09 -14.39
N ALA A 59 15.78 11.83 -14.83
CA ALA A 59 16.94 11.04 -15.22
C ALA A 59 16.94 10.80 -16.74
N VAL A 60 17.94 11.34 -17.44
CA VAL A 60 17.97 11.38 -18.91
C VAL A 60 19.38 11.09 -19.45
N PRO A 61 19.55 10.73 -20.74
CA PRO A 61 20.85 10.45 -21.32
C PRO A 61 21.74 11.68 -21.30
N LYS A 62 22.93 11.56 -20.69
CA LYS A 62 23.85 12.70 -20.50
C LYS A 62 24.28 13.36 -21.81
N SER A 63 24.46 12.56 -22.86
CA SER A 63 24.86 13.03 -24.19
C SER A 63 23.90 14.04 -24.81
N ASP A 64 22.65 14.08 -24.34
CA ASP A 64 21.58 14.89 -24.91
C ASP A 64 21.27 16.13 -24.05
N ILE A 65 21.91 16.25 -22.89
CA ILE A 65 21.67 17.38 -21.98
C ILE A 65 22.34 18.63 -22.55
N GLU A 66 21.56 19.71 -22.60
CA GLU A 66 21.99 21.02 -23.09
C GLU A 66 21.85 22.04 -21.97
N ARG A 67 22.50 23.20 -22.12
CA ARG A 67 22.50 24.24 -21.09
C ARG A 67 21.10 24.72 -20.72
N TRP A 68 20.17 24.78 -21.67
CA TRP A 68 18.81 25.24 -21.38
C TRP A 68 17.98 24.18 -20.65
N HIS A 69 18.29 22.88 -20.79
CA HIS A 69 17.69 21.82 -19.99
C HIS A 69 18.03 22.00 -18.50
N LYS A 70 19.29 22.34 -18.21
CA LYS A 70 19.74 22.70 -16.86
C LYS A 70 19.02 23.92 -16.30
N GLN A 71 18.88 24.97 -17.11
CA GLN A 71 18.12 26.16 -16.72
C GLN A 71 16.65 25.82 -16.42
N LEU A 72 15.98 25.07 -17.30
CA LEU A 72 14.59 24.66 -17.11
C LEU A 72 14.41 23.82 -15.84
N ALA A 73 15.31 22.87 -15.59
CA ALA A 73 15.30 22.06 -14.38
C ALA A 73 15.45 22.93 -13.12
N SER A 74 16.39 23.87 -13.12
CA SER A 74 16.58 24.84 -12.04
C SER A 74 15.35 25.72 -11.77
N ASP A 75 14.73 26.23 -12.84
CA ASP A 75 13.54 27.09 -12.79
C ASP A 75 12.32 26.35 -12.22
N LEU A 76 12.16 25.07 -12.57
CA LEU A 76 11.08 24.20 -12.07
C LEU A 76 11.43 23.45 -10.78
N ASN A 77 12.59 23.75 -10.18
CA ASN A 77 13.16 23.10 -9.00
C ASN A 77 13.40 21.57 -9.15
N VAL A 78 13.44 21.05 -10.37
CA VAL A 78 13.67 19.63 -10.65
C VAL A 78 15.16 19.33 -10.64
N GLY A 79 15.56 18.25 -9.97
CA GLY A 79 16.92 17.71 -10.06
C GLY A 79 17.14 17.05 -11.41
N LEU A 80 18.31 17.24 -12.02
CA LEU A 80 18.63 16.63 -13.33
C LEU A 80 19.79 15.65 -13.16
N LEU A 81 19.55 14.39 -13.48
CA LEU A 81 20.56 13.33 -13.51
C LEU A 81 20.90 13.00 -14.97
N GLY A 82 22.17 13.12 -15.32
CA GLY A 82 22.74 12.65 -16.58
C GLY A 82 23.18 11.20 -16.45
N VAL A 83 22.61 10.32 -17.27
CA VAL A 83 22.94 8.89 -17.32
C VAL A 83 23.80 8.63 -18.55
N GLU A 84 25.01 8.14 -18.34
CA GLU A 84 25.92 7.70 -19.40
C GLU A 84 25.51 6.33 -19.95
N SER A 85 26.01 5.95 -21.13
CA SER A 85 25.67 4.67 -21.77
C SER A 85 26.15 3.44 -20.98
N ASP A 86 27.13 3.60 -20.10
CA ASP A 86 27.63 2.55 -19.21
C ASP A 86 26.85 2.47 -17.87
N GLY A 87 25.83 3.30 -17.70
CA GLY A 87 25.01 3.38 -16.50
C GLY A 87 25.56 4.32 -15.43
N THR A 88 26.70 4.99 -15.66
CA THR A 88 27.24 6.00 -14.74
C THR A 88 26.27 7.18 -14.65
N VAL A 89 25.98 7.64 -13.43
CA VAL A 89 25.06 8.76 -13.18
C VAL A 89 25.83 9.97 -12.67
N THR A 90 25.64 11.13 -13.29
CA THR A 90 26.14 12.43 -12.82
C THR A 90 25.00 13.38 -12.48
N VAL A 91 25.17 14.16 -11.41
CA VAL A 91 24.22 15.21 -11.05
C VAL A 91 24.50 16.44 -11.92
N GLU A 92 23.57 16.78 -12.79
CA GLU A 92 23.68 17.91 -13.72
C GLU A 92 23.02 19.17 -13.17
N GLU A 93 21.96 19.01 -12.36
CA GLU A 93 21.32 20.05 -11.54
C GLU A 93 20.85 19.46 -10.20
N THR A 94 21.12 20.16 -9.10
CA THR A 94 20.77 19.72 -7.75
C THR A 94 19.37 20.21 -7.38
N PRO A 95 18.42 19.32 -7.00
CA PRO A 95 17.10 19.74 -6.56
C PRO A 95 17.17 20.44 -5.19
N ARG A 96 16.25 21.37 -4.94
CA ARG A 96 16.00 21.90 -3.60
C ARG A 96 14.84 21.17 -2.97
N ILE A 97 14.93 20.88 -1.68
CA ILE A 97 13.80 20.29 -0.94
C ILE A 97 12.67 21.32 -0.91
N ALA A 98 11.56 20.97 -1.57
CA ALA A 98 10.32 21.67 -1.33
C ALA A 98 9.73 21.13 -0.02
N ALA A 99 9.32 22.03 0.88
CA ALA A 99 8.46 21.68 2.01
C ALA A 99 7.05 21.35 1.49
N ALA A 100 6.95 20.35 0.62
CA ALA A 100 5.67 19.75 0.30
C ALA A 100 5.14 19.12 1.58
N ALA A 101 3.89 19.46 1.88
CA ALA A 101 3.17 19.14 3.11
C ALA A 101 3.29 17.65 3.48
N ALA A 102 3.06 17.33 4.74
CA ALA A 102 2.74 15.98 5.16
C ALA A 102 1.48 15.50 4.41
N VAL A 103 1.66 14.95 3.21
CA VAL A 103 0.56 14.37 2.41
C VAL A 103 0.46 12.88 2.76
N PRO A 104 -0.75 12.34 3.01
CA PRO A 104 -0.97 10.90 3.24
C PRO A 104 -0.38 9.98 2.15
N ILE A 105 -0.25 10.49 0.92
CA ILE A 105 0.40 9.82 -0.23
C ILE A 105 1.90 9.60 0.03
N GLY A 106 2.61 10.60 0.57
CA GLY A 106 4.02 10.52 0.88
C GLY A 106 4.32 9.46 1.95
N ASP A 107 3.44 9.34 2.95
CA ASP A 107 3.55 8.28 3.97
C ASP A 107 3.25 6.90 3.38
N ARG A 108 2.30 6.78 2.44
CA ARG A 108 2.05 5.54 1.69
C ARG A 108 3.26 5.14 0.85
N ILE A 109 3.87 6.07 0.10
CA ILE A 109 5.07 5.79 -0.68
C ILE A 109 6.26 5.44 0.22
N ARG A 110 6.44 6.13 1.36
CA ARG A 110 7.50 5.83 2.34
C ARG A 110 7.31 4.46 3.00
N TYR A 111 6.08 4.11 3.38
CA TYR A 111 5.71 2.78 3.89
C TYR A 111 6.02 1.70 2.84
N ASN A 112 5.60 1.95 1.58
CA ASN A 112 5.88 1.07 0.44
C ASN A 112 7.39 0.97 0.14
N ALA A 113 8.16 2.03 0.38
CA ALA A 113 9.60 2.08 0.17
C ALA A 113 10.38 1.34 1.28
N GLN A 114 10.02 1.51 2.54
CA GLN A 114 10.72 0.90 3.68
C GLN A 114 10.46 -0.61 3.83
N ILE A 115 9.28 -1.08 3.42
CA ILE A 115 8.82 -2.45 3.69
C ILE A 115 8.70 -3.28 2.40
N GLY A 116 8.81 -2.63 1.23
CA GLY A 116 8.25 -3.14 -0.01
C GLY A 116 6.74 -2.90 -0.01
N THR A 117 6.16 -2.51 -1.15
CA THR A 117 4.72 -2.21 -1.26
C THR A 117 3.88 -3.34 -0.67
N PRO A 118 3.18 -3.12 0.45
CA PRO A 118 2.17 -4.04 0.93
C PRO A 118 1.02 -4.03 -0.07
N GLU A 119 0.82 -5.16 -0.74
CA GLU A 119 -0.19 -5.31 -1.78
C GLU A 119 -1.38 -6.07 -1.18
N LEU A 120 -2.26 -5.36 -0.47
CA LEU A 120 -3.46 -5.96 0.16
C LEU A 120 -4.41 -6.61 -0.87
N THR A 121 -4.28 -6.22 -2.14
CA THR A 121 -4.97 -6.81 -3.29
C THR A 121 -4.47 -8.22 -3.65
N LYS A 122 -3.27 -8.58 -3.20
CA LYS A 122 -2.63 -9.88 -3.38
C LYS A 122 -2.72 -10.79 -2.17
N LEU A 123 -3.55 -10.45 -1.19
CA LEU A 123 -3.97 -11.46 -0.22
C LEU A 123 -4.52 -12.68 -0.99
N THR A 124 -4.36 -13.85 -0.40
CA THR A 124 -4.74 -15.14 -1.00
C THR A 124 -5.60 -15.97 -0.07
N LYS A 125 -5.61 -15.62 1.22
CA LYS A 125 -6.49 -16.18 2.25
C LYS A 125 -7.33 -15.08 2.88
N ASN A 126 -8.32 -15.50 3.65
CA ASN A 126 -9.32 -14.64 4.26
C ASN A 126 -9.13 -14.45 5.78
N SER A 127 -8.08 -15.04 6.36
CA SER A 127 -7.84 -15.04 7.80
C SER A 127 -6.47 -14.50 8.15
N PRO A 128 -6.37 -13.40 8.92
CA PRO A 128 -5.10 -12.79 9.30
C PRO A 128 -4.27 -13.68 10.24
N LYS A 129 -4.85 -14.71 10.86
CA LYS A 129 -4.08 -15.69 11.65
C LYS A 129 -2.99 -16.38 10.82
N ASN A 130 -3.19 -16.50 9.50
CA ASN A 130 -2.26 -17.19 8.61
C ASN A 130 -0.96 -16.40 8.48
N PRO A 131 -0.96 -15.16 7.97
CA PRO A 131 0.27 -14.37 7.87
C PRO A 131 0.91 -14.08 9.24
N LEU A 132 0.11 -13.88 10.30
CA LEU A 132 0.64 -13.76 11.67
C LEU A 132 1.34 -15.06 12.12
N GLY A 133 0.72 -16.22 11.88
CA GLY A 133 1.32 -17.51 12.17
C GLY A 133 2.60 -17.76 11.37
N TYR A 134 2.65 -17.36 10.10
CA TYR A 134 3.86 -17.47 9.29
C TYR A 134 5.01 -16.63 9.85
N ALA A 135 4.75 -15.39 10.30
CA ALA A 135 5.75 -14.57 10.95
C ALA A 135 6.32 -15.27 12.22
N VAL A 136 5.48 -15.94 12.99
CA VAL A 136 5.91 -16.73 14.14
C VAL A 136 6.76 -17.94 13.70
N CYS A 137 6.41 -18.63 12.60
CA CYS A 137 7.23 -19.71 12.03
C CYS A 137 8.61 -19.23 11.57
N VAL A 138 8.71 -18.00 11.04
CA VAL A 138 9.99 -17.38 10.65
C VAL A 138 10.87 -17.09 11.86
N ALA A 139 10.27 -16.78 13.01
CA ALA A 139 10.98 -16.50 14.26
C ALA A 139 11.39 -17.76 15.03
N ALA A 140 10.71 -18.88 14.80
CA ALA A 140 10.87 -20.12 15.56
C ALA A 140 12.07 -20.94 15.08
N ASP A 141 12.67 -21.67 16.03
CA ASP A 141 13.69 -22.66 15.71
C ASP A 141 13.06 -23.80 14.90
N GLY A 142 13.59 -24.05 13.70
CA GLY A 142 13.14 -25.12 12.82
C GLY A 142 13.08 -24.69 11.36
N GLU A 143 12.58 -25.59 10.52
CA GLU A 143 12.33 -25.28 9.10
C GLU A 143 10.96 -24.59 9.00
N THR A 144 10.95 -23.34 8.51
CA THR A 144 9.77 -22.45 8.51
C THR A 144 8.58 -23.05 7.77
N ASP A 145 8.81 -23.68 6.62
CA ASP A 145 7.73 -24.19 5.79
C ASP A 145 7.06 -25.40 6.47
N ALA A 146 7.84 -26.31 7.04
CA ALA A 146 7.35 -27.43 7.85
C ALA A 146 6.53 -26.98 9.07
N LEU A 147 7.01 -25.96 9.80
CA LEU A 147 6.26 -25.37 10.91
C LEU A 147 4.95 -24.73 10.42
N CYS A 148 4.97 -24.03 9.28
CA CYS A 148 3.77 -23.45 8.69
C CYS A 148 2.74 -24.52 8.33
N GLU A 149 3.16 -25.61 7.68
CA GLU A 149 2.28 -26.73 7.33
C GLU A 149 1.67 -27.37 8.57
N GLU A 150 2.47 -27.58 9.62
CA GLU A 150 2.01 -28.21 10.86
C GLU A 150 1.01 -27.33 11.62
N TYR A 151 1.33 -26.05 11.82
CA TYR A 151 0.63 -25.18 12.77
C TYR A 151 -0.32 -24.19 12.10
N VAL A 152 0.00 -23.68 10.91
CA VAL A 152 -0.74 -22.58 10.29
C VAL A 152 -1.72 -23.04 9.21
N ILE A 153 -1.20 -23.49 8.07
CA ILE A 153 -1.97 -23.99 6.91
C ILE A 153 -1.06 -24.76 5.95
N SER A 154 -1.61 -25.69 5.17
CA SER A 154 -0.85 -26.44 4.16
C SER A 154 -0.39 -25.62 2.96
N SER A 155 -1.04 -24.48 2.68
CA SER A 155 -0.61 -23.60 1.58
C SER A 155 0.42 -22.61 2.09
N VAL A 156 1.67 -23.06 2.19
CA VAL A 156 2.77 -22.26 2.73
C VAL A 156 3.07 -21.04 1.87
N ALA A 157 3.07 -21.22 0.54
CA ALA A 157 3.34 -20.14 -0.41
C ALA A 157 2.34 -18.98 -0.26
N ASP A 158 1.05 -19.30 -0.10
CA ASP A 158 0.00 -18.31 0.16
C ASP A 158 0.22 -17.60 1.51
N CYS A 159 0.61 -18.36 2.53
CA CYS A 159 0.87 -17.83 3.87
C CYS A 159 2.05 -16.84 3.87
N ARG A 160 3.14 -17.19 3.17
CA ARG A 160 4.31 -16.35 2.96
C ARG A 160 3.96 -15.10 2.17
N LEU A 161 3.19 -15.25 1.09
CA LEU A 161 2.75 -14.12 0.27
C LEU A 161 1.90 -13.15 1.09
N ASP A 162 0.91 -13.65 1.83
CA ASP A 162 0.06 -12.81 2.70
C ASP A 162 0.91 -12.10 3.77
N ALA A 163 1.91 -12.78 4.37
CA ALA A 163 2.78 -12.19 5.39
C ALA A 163 3.67 -11.09 4.82
N ARG A 164 4.16 -11.28 3.60
CA ARG A 164 4.92 -10.26 2.86
C ARG A 164 4.01 -9.09 2.46
N SER A 165 2.81 -9.36 1.96
CA SER A 165 1.83 -8.34 1.59
C SER A 165 1.34 -7.51 2.79
N LEU A 166 1.44 -8.03 4.01
CA LEU A 166 1.20 -7.29 5.25
C LEU A 166 2.45 -6.63 5.84
N GLY A 167 3.60 -6.74 5.17
CA GLY A 167 4.84 -6.15 5.64
C GLY A 167 5.40 -6.78 6.91
N LEU A 168 5.00 -8.02 7.25
CA LEU A 168 5.53 -8.74 8.42
C LEU A 168 6.89 -9.37 8.13
N ILE A 169 7.14 -9.71 6.87
CA ILE A 169 8.38 -10.33 6.42
C ILE A 169 8.89 -9.71 5.12
N VAL A 170 10.18 -9.90 4.87
CA VAL A 170 10.84 -9.70 3.58
C VAL A 170 11.53 -10.98 3.14
N ASP A 171 11.65 -11.19 1.83
CA ASP A 171 12.42 -12.32 1.31
C ASP A 171 13.92 -12.08 1.48
N GLY A 172 14.61 -13.05 2.07
CA GLY A 172 16.07 -13.09 2.19
C GLY A 172 16.68 -14.24 1.41
N VAL A 173 18.01 -14.21 1.27
CA VAL A 173 18.81 -15.26 0.59
C VAL A 173 18.62 -16.63 1.26
N ASP A 174 18.43 -16.65 2.58
CA ASP A 174 18.29 -17.87 3.39
C ASP A 174 16.84 -18.12 3.84
N GLY A 175 15.85 -17.51 3.18
CA GLY A 175 14.44 -17.59 3.58
C GLY A 175 13.86 -16.25 4.04
N GLY A 176 12.60 -16.26 4.47
CA GLY A 176 11.91 -15.06 4.96
C GLY A 176 12.58 -14.50 6.22
N LYS A 177 12.66 -13.18 6.33
CA LYS A 177 13.13 -12.47 7.54
C LYS A 177 12.03 -11.56 8.05
N LEU A 178 11.88 -11.46 9.36
CA LEU A 178 10.97 -10.49 9.96
C LEU A 178 11.40 -9.06 9.63
N THR A 179 10.42 -8.23 9.29
CA THR A 179 10.57 -6.76 9.29
C THR A 179 10.55 -6.22 10.72
N PRO A 180 10.83 -4.93 10.96
CA PRO A 180 10.61 -4.32 12.27
C PRO A 180 9.17 -4.52 12.79
N LEU A 181 8.16 -4.35 11.93
CA LEU A 181 6.77 -4.61 12.27
C LEU A 181 6.55 -6.08 12.66
N GLY A 182 7.06 -7.01 11.86
CA GLY A 182 6.99 -8.44 12.15
C GLY A 182 7.64 -8.82 13.49
N GLN A 183 8.80 -8.24 13.80
CA GLN A 183 9.48 -8.43 15.08
C GLN A 183 8.63 -7.95 16.25
N THR A 184 8.05 -6.75 16.17
CA THR A 184 7.21 -6.23 17.26
C THR A 184 5.95 -7.08 17.45
N VAL A 185 5.31 -7.51 16.36
CA VAL A 185 4.15 -8.41 16.42
C VAL A 185 4.53 -9.74 17.09
N VAL A 186 5.63 -10.36 16.67
CA VAL A 186 6.09 -11.63 17.25
C VAL A 186 6.43 -11.48 18.74
N HIS A 187 7.15 -10.41 19.12
CA HIS A 187 7.45 -10.13 20.53
C HIS A 187 6.18 -9.95 21.36
N ALA A 188 5.21 -9.16 20.89
CA ALA A 188 3.95 -8.96 21.59
C ALA A 188 3.16 -10.27 21.76
N LEU A 189 3.22 -11.18 20.77
CA LEU A 189 2.61 -12.49 20.88
C LEU A 189 3.35 -13.41 21.86
N ILE A 190 4.68 -13.37 21.91
CA ILE A 190 5.45 -14.10 22.92
C ILE A 190 5.11 -13.59 24.32
N ASP A 191 5.09 -12.27 24.53
CA ASP A 191 4.76 -11.67 25.83
C ASP A 191 3.36 -12.09 26.32
N ALA A 192 2.41 -12.25 25.38
CA ALA A 192 1.04 -12.64 25.68
C ALA A 192 0.85 -14.15 25.91
N TYR A 193 1.57 -14.99 25.17
CA TYR A 193 1.31 -16.44 25.12
C TYR A 193 2.44 -17.31 25.68
N GLY A 194 3.58 -16.72 26.06
CA GLY A 194 4.70 -17.36 26.74
C GLY A 194 5.87 -17.75 25.82
N SER A 195 5.57 -18.35 24.66
CA SER A 195 6.60 -18.82 23.72
C SER A 195 6.08 -18.89 22.28
N LEU A 196 7.02 -18.96 21.32
CA LEU A 196 6.70 -19.11 19.89
C LEU A 196 5.84 -20.36 19.62
N ILE A 197 6.16 -21.49 20.26
CA ILE A 197 5.39 -22.74 20.11
C ILE A 197 3.97 -22.61 20.69
N GLU A 198 3.81 -21.94 21.84
CA GLU A 198 2.47 -21.70 22.41
C GLU A 198 1.63 -20.81 21.50
N VAL A 199 2.22 -19.80 20.86
CA VAL A 199 1.55 -18.99 19.83
C VAL A 199 1.15 -19.87 18.63
N LEU A 200 2.03 -20.73 18.12
CA LEU A 200 1.73 -21.63 17.01
C LEU A 200 0.60 -22.63 17.35
N GLU A 201 0.55 -23.14 18.58
CA GLU A 201 -0.55 -23.98 19.07
C GLU A 201 -1.88 -23.22 19.10
N VAL A 202 -1.89 -21.94 19.49
CA VAL A 202 -3.08 -21.07 19.37
C VAL A 202 -3.52 -20.98 17.91
N VAL A 203 -2.60 -20.67 16.99
CA VAL A 203 -2.90 -20.56 15.55
C VAL A 203 -3.48 -21.87 14.98
N LYS A 204 -2.95 -23.02 15.41
CA LYS A 204 -3.42 -24.36 15.03
C LYS A 204 -4.85 -24.62 15.48
N ARG A 205 -5.21 -24.26 16.72
CA ARG A 205 -6.57 -24.40 17.26
C ARG A 205 -7.62 -23.56 16.52
N LEU A 206 -7.19 -22.46 15.91
CA LEU A 206 -8.05 -21.55 15.14
C LEU A 206 -8.33 -22.03 13.70
N ARG A 207 -7.73 -23.14 13.26
CA ARG A 207 -8.01 -23.71 11.93
C ARG A 207 -9.50 -24.05 11.78
N ARG A 208 -10.07 -23.69 10.63
CA ARG A 208 -11.46 -23.96 10.23
C ARG A 208 -12.52 -23.37 11.16
N LYS A 209 -12.18 -22.35 11.97
CA LYS A 209 -13.17 -21.63 12.77
C LYS A 209 -13.82 -20.51 11.95
N ALA A 210 -15.13 -20.34 12.13
CA ALA A 210 -15.94 -19.41 11.34
C ALA A 210 -16.21 -18.06 12.02
N LYS A 211 -15.82 -17.88 13.30
CA LYS A 211 -16.00 -16.61 14.01
C LYS A 211 -14.84 -15.65 13.67
N PRO A 212 -15.04 -14.32 13.75
CA PRO A 212 -13.95 -13.36 13.59
C PRO A 212 -12.82 -13.59 14.60
N LEU A 213 -11.57 -13.48 14.14
CA LEU A 213 -10.38 -13.71 14.96
C LEU A 213 -10.39 -12.92 16.27
N ILE A 214 -10.70 -11.62 16.22
CA ILE A 214 -10.79 -10.73 17.39
C ILE A 214 -11.77 -11.22 18.47
N GLN A 215 -12.78 -12.02 18.10
CA GLN A 215 -13.75 -12.58 19.06
C GLN A 215 -13.28 -13.92 19.64
N MET A 216 -12.42 -14.65 18.92
CA MET A 216 -11.94 -15.97 19.36
C MET A 216 -10.66 -15.85 20.19
N GLU A 217 -9.72 -15.03 19.72
CA GLU A 217 -8.40 -14.82 20.33
C GLU A 217 -8.10 -13.32 20.28
N PRO A 218 -8.56 -12.55 21.29
CA PRO A 218 -8.53 -11.09 21.27
C PRO A 218 -7.14 -10.50 21.06
N ILE A 219 -6.09 -11.06 21.66
CA ILE A 219 -4.73 -10.54 21.51
C ILE A 219 -4.23 -10.74 20.08
N LEU A 220 -4.40 -11.95 19.52
CA LEU A 220 -4.03 -12.22 18.13
C LEU A 220 -4.87 -11.39 17.14
N GLY A 221 -6.15 -11.15 17.45
CA GLY A 221 -7.00 -10.25 16.68
C GLY A 221 -6.60 -8.77 16.79
N LEU A 222 -6.10 -8.32 17.94
CA LEU A 222 -5.56 -6.97 18.12
C LEU A 222 -4.26 -6.78 17.34
N MET A 223 -3.41 -7.81 17.27
CA MET A 223 -2.23 -7.78 16.40
C MET A 223 -2.62 -7.73 14.93
N ALA A 224 -3.61 -8.52 14.51
CA ALA A 224 -4.17 -8.43 13.16
C ALA A 224 -4.70 -7.02 12.86
N ARG A 225 -5.43 -6.43 13.81
CA ARG A 225 -5.96 -5.07 13.72
C ARG A 225 -4.85 -4.04 13.59
N TRP A 226 -3.81 -4.13 14.41
CA TRP A 226 -2.69 -3.22 14.36
C TRP A 226 -2.00 -3.29 13.00
N VAL A 227 -1.67 -4.49 12.53
CA VAL A 227 -0.99 -4.70 11.25
C VAL A 227 -1.77 -4.14 10.06
N VAL A 228 -3.08 -4.39 9.98
CA VAL A 228 -3.88 -3.83 8.88
C VAL A 228 -4.02 -2.31 8.98
N LEU A 229 -4.00 -1.74 10.19
CA LEU A 229 -4.03 -0.29 10.40
C LEU A 229 -2.67 0.36 10.13
N GLU A 230 -1.56 -0.36 10.09
CA GLU A 230 -0.27 0.18 9.64
C GLU A 230 -0.29 0.52 8.15
N TYR A 231 -1.15 -0.11 7.35
CA TYR A 231 -1.33 0.26 5.95
C TYR A 231 -2.12 1.57 5.83
N PRO A 232 -1.54 2.65 5.25
CA PRO A 232 -2.21 3.95 5.16
C PRO A 232 -3.54 3.91 4.39
N GLY A 233 -3.64 3.07 3.36
CA GLY A 233 -4.89 2.92 2.61
C GLY A 233 -6.03 2.31 3.42
N THR A 234 -5.74 1.53 4.46
CA THR A 234 -6.76 1.05 5.41
C THR A 234 -7.32 2.21 6.23
N ARG A 235 -6.43 3.10 6.71
CA ARG A 235 -6.84 4.27 7.51
C ARG A 235 -7.72 5.21 6.70
N GLU A 236 -7.33 5.46 5.46
CA GLU A 236 -8.11 6.29 4.54
C GLU A 236 -9.48 5.67 4.19
N LEU A 237 -9.51 4.36 3.93
CA LEU A 237 -10.77 3.63 3.75
C LEU A 237 -11.68 3.75 4.98
N ILE A 238 -11.12 3.63 6.19
CA ILE A 238 -11.89 3.80 7.44
C ILE A 238 -12.43 5.23 7.56
N ASP A 239 -11.63 6.24 7.24
CA ASP A 239 -12.07 7.64 7.26
C ASP A 239 -13.22 7.89 6.28
N VAL A 240 -13.15 7.31 5.07
CA VAL A 240 -14.24 7.36 4.10
C VAL A 240 -15.50 6.70 4.65
N ILE A 241 -15.40 5.50 5.22
CA ILE A 241 -16.56 4.80 5.77
C ILE A 241 -17.16 5.57 6.96
N ASN A 242 -16.34 6.05 7.89
CA ASN A 242 -16.80 6.89 9.01
C ASN A 242 -17.54 8.12 8.49
N HIS A 243 -16.95 8.84 7.53
CA HIS A 243 -17.58 10.01 6.94
C HIS A 243 -18.94 9.68 6.31
N LEU A 244 -19.01 8.60 5.53
CA LEU A 244 -20.28 8.15 4.94
C LEU A 244 -21.31 7.83 6.04
N MET A 245 -20.93 7.07 7.07
CA MET A 245 -21.81 6.77 8.21
C MET A 245 -22.28 8.01 8.98
N GLU A 246 -21.55 9.13 8.93
CA GLU A 246 -21.97 10.42 9.52
C GLU A 246 -23.00 11.16 8.65
N ILE A 247 -22.91 11.03 7.33
CA ILE A 247 -23.74 11.80 6.39
C ILE A 247 -24.90 10.97 5.80
N THR A 248 -24.91 9.66 5.97
CA THR A 248 -25.98 8.77 5.49
C THR A 248 -26.84 8.25 6.62
N GLU A 249 -28.15 8.13 6.37
CA GLU A 249 -29.09 7.51 7.33
C GLU A 249 -28.98 5.97 7.39
N THR A 250 -28.28 5.38 6.44
CA THR A 250 -28.10 3.92 6.31
C THR A 250 -26.63 3.56 6.22
N GLU A 251 -26.30 2.30 6.52
CA GLU A 251 -24.94 1.78 6.40
C GLU A 251 -24.47 1.85 4.93
N PRO A 252 -23.24 2.33 4.67
CA PRO A 252 -22.79 2.59 3.31
C PRO A 252 -22.56 1.29 2.54
N SER A 253 -22.88 1.32 1.25
CA SER A 253 -22.64 0.21 0.32
C SER A 253 -21.25 0.28 -0.30
N LEU A 254 -20.79 -0.83 -0.89
CA LEU A 254 -19.54 -0.92 -1.63
C LEU A 254 -19.44 0.16 -2.71
N GLU A 255 -20.52 0.37 -3.48
CA GLU A 255 -20.58 1.43 -4.49
C GLU A 255 -20.32 2.80 -3.89
N LEU A 256 -20.97 3.12 -2.78
CA LEU A 256 -20.85 4.43 -2.17
C LEU A 256 -19.45 4.65 -1.59
N VAL A 257 -18.90 3.63 -0.93
CA VAL A 257 -17.52 3.65 -0.42
C VAL A 257 -16.51 3.81 -1.55
N ALA A 258 -16.67 3.09 -2.66
CA ALA A 258 -15.76 3.16 -3.78
C ALA A 258 -15.83 4.53 -4.49
N LYS A 259 -17.03 5.08 -4.68
CA LYS A 259 -17.24 6.44 -5.22
C LYS A 259 -16.60 7.51 -4.35
N GLU A 260 -16.82 7.47 -3.03
CA GLU A 260 -16.25 8.45 -2.10
C GLU A 260 -14.73 8.31 -1.99
N LEU A 261 -14.21 7.08 -1.98
CA LEU A 261 -12.77 6.84 -1.98
C LEU A 261 -12.12 7.31 -3.28
N ALA A 262 -12.75 7.09 -4.43
CA ALA A 262 -12.24 7.54 -5.72
C ALA A 262 -12.19 9.07 -5.82
N SER A 263 -13.15 9.77 -5.20
CA SER A 263 -13.15 11.24 -5.13
C SER A 263 -11.99 11.80 -4.28
N ARG A 264 -11.60 11.08 -3.21
CA ARG A 264 -10.54 11.53 -2.27
C ARG A 264 -9.14 11.06 -2.63
N SER A 265 -9.04 9.80 -3.07
CA SER A 265 -7.81 9.10 -3.44
C SER A 265 -8.07 8.13 -4.61
N PRO A 266 -8.10 8.65 -5.85
CA PRO A 266 -8.37 7.87 -7.06
C PRO A 266 -7.50 6.62 -7.17
N ASP A 267 -6.18 6.75 -6.95
CA ASP A 267 -5.23 5.63 -7.03
C ASP A 267 -5.55 4.51 -6.04
N LEU A 268 -5.96 4.88 -4.82
CA LEU A 268 -6.29 3.90 -3.79
C LEU A 268 -7.60 3.18 -4.11
N ALA A 269 -8.57 3.89 -4.69
CA ALA A 269 -9.80 3.27 -5.15
C ALA A 269 -9.53 2.29 -6.31
N VAL A 270 -8.66 2.67 -7.26
CA VAL A 270 -8.23 1.77 -8.34
C VAL A 270 -7.47 0.56 -7.77
N GLU A 271 -6.54 0.77 -6.85
CA GLU A 271 -5.80 -0.29 -6.18
C GLU A 271 -6.75 -1.27 -5.48
N LEU A 272 -7.60 -0.79 -4.56
CA LEU A 272 -8.42 -1.66 -3.72
C LEU A 272 -9.58 -2.28 -4.49
N PHE A 273 -10.28 -1.51 -5.32
CA PHE A 273 -11.56 -1.94 -5.86
C PHE A 273 -11.50 -2.35 -7.32
N VAL A 274 -10.61 -1.81 -8.14
CA VAL A 274 -10.70 -2.00 -9.60
C VAL A 274 -9.90 -3.22 -10.07
N ASN A 275 -10.58 -4.09 -10.82
CA ASN A 275 -9.94 -5.14 -11.59
C ASN A 275 -9.35 -4.54 -12.87
N GLN A 276 -8.10 -4.11 -12.82
CA GLN A 276 -7.43 -3.43 -13.95
C GLN A 276 -7.41 -4.27 -15.25
N ARG A 277 -7.37 -5.60 -15.14
CA ARG A 277 -7.46 -6.47 -16.31
C ARG A 277 -8.83 -6.39 -16.96
N LYS A 278 -9.91 -6.47 -16.17
CA LYS A 278 -11.26 -6.33 -16.70
C LYS A 278 -11.53 -4.92 -17.21
N MET A 279 -11.04 -3.90 -16.49
CA MET A 279 -11.11 -2.50 -16.90
C MET A 279 -10.59 -2.32 -18.34
N SER A 280 -9.42 -2.89 -18.65
CA SER A 280 -8.80 -2.77 -19.98
C SER A 280 -9.40 -3.66 -21.08
N THR A 281 -10.17 -4.70 -20.73
CA THR A 281 -10.71 -5.66 -21.72
C THR A 281 -12.22 -5.57 -21.92
N GLU A 282 -12.96 -5.10 -20.93
CA GLU A 282 -14.44 -5.11 -20.90
C GLU A 282 -15.04 -3.71 -21.01
N PHE A 283 -14.24 -2.66 -20.82
CA PHE A 283 -14.70 -1.27 -20.84
C PHE A 283 -13.85 -0.43 -21.79
N SER A 284 -14.49 0.57 -22.40
CA SER A 284 -13.81 1.60 -23.16
C SER A 284 -13.31 2.72 -22.27
N ASP A 285 -12.25 3.43 -22.68
CA ASP A 285 -11.67 4.52 -21.89
C ASP A 285 -12.71 5.59 -21.51
N GLY A 286 -13.66 5.89 -22.39
CA GLY A 286 -14.71 6.89 -22.13
C GLY A 286 -15.78 6.45 -21.13
N GLU A 287 -15.90 5.14 -20.87
CA GLU A 287 -16.77 4.59 -19.81
C GLU A 287 -16.08 4.64 -18.44
N VAL A 288 -14.76 4.46 -18.42
CA VAL A 288 -13.96 4.42 -17.20
C VAL A 288 -13.53 5.80 -16.77
N PHE A 289 -13.09 6.63 -17.70
CA PHE A 289 -12.49 7.95 -17.44
C PHE A 289 -13.34 9.08 -18.00
N ASP A 290 -13.34 10.20 -17.30
CA ASP A 290 -13.94 11.44 -17.79
C ASP A 290 -12.99 12.22 -18.71
N SER A 291 -13.40 13.43 -19.11
CA SER A 291 -12.61 14.27 -20.00
C SER A 291 -11.30 14.76 -19.38
N ASP A 292 -11.22 14.77 -18.05
CA ASP A 292 -10.05 15.22 -17.30
C ASP A 292 -9.11 14.05 -16.98
N GLY A 293 -9.54 12.82 -17.27
CA GLY A 293 -8.77 11.60 -17.04
C GLY A 293 -9.07 10.94 -15.69
N ASP A 294 -10.03 11.47 -14.93
CA ASP A 294 -10.43 10.93 -13.63
C ASP A 294 -11.41 9.77 -13.80
N ILE A 295 -11.40 8.83 -12.84
CA ILE A 295 -12.30 7.69 -12.89
C ILE A 295 -13.76 8.14 -12.70
N ARG A 296 -14.63 7.80 -13.64
CA ARG A 296 -16.05 8.15 -13.60
C ARG A 296 -16.73 7.45 -12.43
N PRO A 297 -17.43 8.16 -11.55
CA PRO A 297 -18.14 7.54 -10.42
C PRO A 297 -19.13 6.45 -10.84
N SER A 298 -19.77 6.59 -12.02
CA SER A 298 -20.73 5.61 -12.54
C SER A 298 -20.13 4.22 -12.77
N ILE A 299 -18.82 4.10 -12.97
CA ILE A 299 -18.19 2.79 -13.20
C ILE A 299 -18.34 1.87 -11.98
N PHE A 300 -18.43 2.44 -10.78
CA PHE A 300 -18.60 1.69 -9.53
C PHE A 300 -20.00 1.09 -9.34
N GLU A 301 -20.95 1.39 -10.23
CA GLU A 301 -22.24 0.68 -10.30
C GLU A 301 -22.11 -0.66 -11.01
N GLU A 302 -21.12 -0.79 -11.90
CA GLU A 302 -20.89 -1.99 -12.70
C GLU A 302 -20.13 -3.02 -11.88
N LYS A 303 -20.80 -4.10 -11.48
CA LYS A 303 -20.16 -5.12 -10.65
C LYS A 303 -18.85 -5.63 -11.26
N SER A 304 -18.78 -5.82 -12.58
CA SER A 304 -17.61 -6.37 -13.29
C SER A 304 -16.35 -5.53 -13.16
N ILE A 305 -16.45 -4.24 -12.81
CA ILE A 305 -15.25 -3.42 -12.56
C ILE A 305 -14.50 -3.91 -11.32
N TYR A 306 -15.18 -4.56 -10.40
CA TYR A 306 -14.61 -4.84 -9.10
C TYR A 306 -13.64 -6.03 -9.10
N HIS A 307 -12.58 -5.89 -8.31
CA HIS A 307 -11.70 -6.98 -7.94
C HIS A 307 -12.34 -7.81 -6.82
N THR A 308 -13.08 -8.86 -7.20
CA THR A 308 -13.80 -9.75 -6.27
C THR A 308 -12.89 -10.29 -5.17
N ASN A 309 -11.61 -10.53 -5.47
CA ASN A 309 -10.65 -11.04 -4.49
C ASN A 309 -10.42 -10.04 -3.35
N THR A 310 -10.29 -8.74 -3.64
CA THR A 310 -10.14 -7.72 -2.60
C THR A 310 -11.44 -7.60 -1.79
N ILE A 311 -12.59 -7.57 -2.46
CA ILE A 311 -13.90 -7.50 -1.78
C ILE A 311 -14.10 -8.68 -0.83
N PHE A 312 -13.60 -9.86 -1.18
CA PHE A 312 -13.75 -11.04 -0.35
C PHE A 312 -12.69 -11.11 0.74
N GLN A 313 -11.42 -11.14 0.37
CA GLN A 313 -10.32 -11.50 1.26
C GLN A 313 -9.88 -10.34 2.14
N TYR A 314 -9.72 -9.14 1.57
CA TYR A 314 -9.33 -7.97 2.35
C TYR A 314 -10.45 -7.55 3.29
N LYS A 315 -11.72 -7.53 2.83
CA LYS A 315 -12.88 -7.33 3.72
C LYS A 315 -12.91 -8.37 4.83
N ALA A 316 -12.65 -9.64 4.55
CA ALA A 316 -12.58 -10.68 5.58
C ALA A 316 -11.46 -10.44 6.60
N PHE A 317 -10.30 -9.91 6.19
CA PHE A 317 -9.26 -9.47 7.13
C PHE A 317 -9.76 -8.37 8.05
N LEU A 318 -10.43 -7.34 7.51
CA LEU A 318 -10.99 -6.25 8.30
C LEU A 318 -12.06 -6.74 9.30
N VAL A 319 -12.90 -7.70 8.92
CA VAL A 319 -13.87 -8.33 9.84
C VAL A 319 -13.17 -9.11 10.95
N ASN A 320 -12.16 -9.92 10.59
CA ASN A 320 -11.38 -10.69 11.56
C ASN A 320 -10.62 -9.79 12.54
N ALA A 321 -10.17 -8.62 12.09
CA ALA A 321 -9.56 -7.56 12.89
C ALA A 321 -10.56 -6.71 13.70
N GLY A 322 -11.87 -6.97 13.56
CA GLY A 322 -12.92 -6.23 14.25
C GLY A 322 -13.11 -4.80 13.76
N ILE A 323 -12.72 -4.49 12.52
CA ILE A 323 -12.93 -3.19 11.88
C ILE A 323 -14.33 -3.15 11.26
N LEU A 324 -14.64 -4.11 10.39
CA LEU A 324 -15.94 -4.19 9.72
C LEU A 324 -16.93 -5.14 10.42
N THR A 325 -18.21 -4.94 10.15
CA THR A 325 -19.33 -5.71 10.72
C THR A 325 -19.45 -7.12 10.12
N GLU A 326 -19.38 -7.24 8.79
CA GLU A 326 -19.70 -8.46 8.05
C GLU A 326 -18.71 -8.81 6.94
N TYR A 327 -18.68 -10.10 6.57
CA TYR A 327 -17.82 -10.64 5.50
C TYR A 327 -18.35 -10.25 4.11
N GLY A 328 -17.45 -10.24 3.12
CA GLY A 328 -17.82 -10.03 1.73
C GLY A 328 -18.34 -11.29 1.02
N VAL A 329 -18.86 -11.10 -0.19
CA VAL A 329 -19.20 -12.20 -1.11
C VAL A 329 -17.96 -12.76 -1.82
N ASP A 330 -17.99 -14.06 -2.10
CA ASP A 330 -16.86 -14.81 -2.68
C ASP A 330 -16.90 -14.96 -4.21
N SER A 331 -17.92 -14.39 -4.86
CA SER A 331 -18.05 -14.49 -6.31
C SER A 331 -18.65 -13.23 -6.92
N GLN A 332 -18.19 -12.96 -8.16
CA GLN A 332 -18.66 -11.87 -8.99
C GLN A 332 -20.15 -11.98 -9.32
N GLU A 333 -20.68 -13.19 -9.39
CA GLU A 333 -22.09 -13.46 -9.67
C GLU A 333 -22.98 -12.95 -8.53
N LYS A 334 -22.58 -13.22 -7.28
CA LYS A 334 -23.30 -12.85 -6.05
C LYS A 334 -23.14 -11.37 -5.69
N LEU A 335 -22.11 -10.70 -6.21
CA LEU A 335 -21.83 -9.31 -5.89
C LEU A 335 -22.91 -8.36 -6.40
N ASN A 336 -23.45 -7.58 -5.48
CA ASN A 336 -24.29 -6.43 -5.77
C ASN A 336 -23.69 -5.19 -5.08
N PRO A 337 -23.00 -4.29 -5.82
CA PRO A 337 -22.34 -3.12 -5.25
C PRO A 337 -23.27 -2.19 -4.45
N LYS A 338 -24.56 -2.17 -4.80
CA LYS A 338 -25.58 -1.33 -4.15
C LYS A 338 -26.02 -1.83 -2.77
N THR A 339 -25.82 -3.11 -2.48
CA THR A 339 -26.30 -3.75 -1.24
C THR A 339 -25.19 -4.39 -0.42
N GLU A 340 -24.00 -4.58 -1.01
CA GLU A 340 -22.81 -5.08 -0.31
C GLU A 340 -22.36 -4.06 0.74
N MET A 341 -22.59 -4.34 2.01
CA MET A 341 -22.41 -3.35 3.08
C MET A 341 -20.94 -3.19 3.49
N TRP A 342 -20.53 -1.97 3.80
CA TRP A 342 -19.20 -1.65 4.33
C TRP A 342 -19.34 -0.78 5.58
N ALA A 343 -19.82 -1.37 6.68
CA ALA A 343 -20.02 -0.68 7.95
C ALA A 343 -18.93 -1.00 8.97
N LEU A 344 -18.55 0.02 9.75
CA LEU A 344 -17.62 -0.14 10.87
C LEU A 344 -18.35 -0.76 12.06
N ARG A 345 -17.71 -1.72 12.74
CA ARG A 345 -18.29 -2.37 13.94
C ARG A 345 -18.50 -1.42 15.11
N SER A 346 -17.70 -0.35 15.16
CA SER A 346 -17.85 0.76 16.10
C SER A 346 -17.26 1.98 15.40
N PRO A 347 -17.79 3.21 15.66
CA PRO A 347 -17.16 4.42 15.18
C PRO A 347 -15.68 4.38 15.57
N GLN A 348 -14.81 4.40 14.57
CA GLN A 348 -13.39 4.46 14.83
C GLN A 348 -13.07 5.92 15.07
N TYR A 349 -12.57 6.27 16.26
CA TYR A 349 -12.07 7.62 16.49
C TYR A 349 -11.06 7.95 15.38
N SER A 350 -11.19 9.12 14.75
CA SER A 350 -10.25 9.57 13.74
C SER A 350 -8.84 9.49 14.32
N TRP A 351 -7.98 8.70 13.67
CA TRP A 351 -6.57 8.55 14.04
C TRP A 351 -5.82 9.89 13.98
N ARG A 352 -6.37 10.90 13.29
CA ARG A 352 -5.86 12.28 13.24
C ARG A 352 -6.02 13.07 14.55
N GLN A 353 -6.65 12.52 15.58
CA GLN A 353 -6.75 13.18 16.89
C GLN A 353 -5.50 13.00 17.77
N PHE A 354 -4.52 12.22 17.32
CA PHE A 354 -3.32 11.88 18.10
C PHE A 354 -2.00 12.40 17.50
N ASP A 355 -2.06 13.28 16.49
CA ASP A 355 -0.89 13.98 15.94
C ASP A 355 -0.72 15.40 16.52
#